data_AF-A0A382WWG1-F1
#
_entry.id   AF-A0A382WWG1-F1
#
_cell.length_a   1.000
_cell.length_b   1.000
_cell.length_c   1.000
_cell.angle_alpha   90.00
_cell.angle_beta   90.00
_cell.angle_gamma   90.00
#
_symmetry.space_group_name_H-M   'P 1'
#
loop_
_entity.id
_entity.type
_entity.pdbx_description
1 polymer ?
#
loop_
_entity_poly.entity_id
_entity_poly.type
_entity_poly.pdbx_seq_one_letter_code
_entity_poly.pdbx_strand_id
1 'polypeptide(L)'
;MDGLASVKGAGPSQWRVIWTKEPSTKATISWTTAKKGSKHLVRYSVRSSGKSLEGGTVQEAQRNGAYSGADGEYYHHARVSGLKPSTTYHFEVESDGKKSPVMHFTTAPSDDREFRLLFG
;
A
#
# COMPACT_ATOMS: atom_id res chain seq x y z
N MET A 1 25.84 5.36 12.88
CA MET A 1 24.58 5.85 12.31
C MET A 1 23.55 4.78 12.60
N ASP A 2 22.62 5.03 13.53
CA ASP A 2 21.52 4.11 13.79
C ASP A 2 20.67 4.04 12.52
N GLY A 3 20.72 2.88 11.86
CA GLY A 3 20.10 2.62 10.57
C GLY A 3 18.61 2.92 10.58
N LEU A 4 18.13 3.36 9.42
CA LEU A 4 16.72 3.64 9.10
C LEU A 4 15.77 2.65 9.82
N ALA A 5 14.70 3.20 10.40
CA ALA A 5 13.69 2.50 11.22
C ALA A 5 13.59 0.98 10.96
N SER A 6 14.12 0.19 11.90
CA SER A 6 14.23 -1.27 11.78
C SER A 6 12.91 -1.92 11.41
N VAL A 7 12.90 -2.61 10.27
CA VAL A 7 11.82 -3.50 9.85
C VAL A 7 11.91 -4.74 10.73
N LYS A 8 11.08 -4.80 11.78
CA LYS A 8 11.08 -5.92 12.73
C LYS A 8 10.05 -6.97 12.33
N GLY A 9 10.48 -8.22 12.24
CA GLY A 9 9.60 -9.38 12.05
C GLY A 9 9.46 -9.84 10.59
N ALA A 10 8.65 -10.87 10.39
CA ALA A 10 8.49 -11.56 9.10
C ALA A 10 7.38 -11.00 8.20
N GLY A 11 6.64 -9.98 8.66
CA GLY A 11 5.50 -9.42 7.95
C GLY A 11 5.81 -8.11 7.21
N PRO A 12 4.89 -7.65 6.35
CA PRO A 12 5.01 -6.35 5.69
C PRO A 12 4.95 -5.22 6.73
N SER A 13 5.75 -4.16 6.55
CA SER A 13 5.83 -3.00 7.43
C SER A 13 6.03 -1.69 6.65
N GLN A 14 6.10 -0.55 7.35
CA GLN A 14 6.33 0.78 6.76
C GLN A 14 5.38 1.09 5.58
N TRP A 15 4.10 0.78 5.77
CA TRP A 15 3.06 0.88 4.74
C TRP A 15 2.82 2.35 4.38
N ARG A 16 2.76 2.62 3.07
CA ARG A 16 2.60 3.95 2.50
C ARG A 16 1.62 3.89 1.33
N VAL A 17 0.75 4.89 1.23
CA VAL A 17 -0.04 5.15 0.03
C VAL A 17 0.55 6.39 -0.64
N ILE A 18 0.91 6.25 -1.91
CA ILE A 18 1.60 7.26 -2.68
C ILE A 18 0.77 7.58 -3.90
N TRP A 19 0.46 8.86 -4.06
CA TRP A 19 -0.17 9.39 -5.25
C TRP A 19 0.88 10.05 -6.15
N THR A 20 0.64 10.00 -7.47
CA THR A 20 1.53 10.59 -8.48
C THR A 20 0.69 11.41 -9.46
N LYS A 21 0.43 10.92 -10.67
CA LYS A 21 -0.24 11.71 -11.73
C LYS A 21 -1.78 11.71 -11.65
N GLU A 22 -2.40 10.61 -11.23
CA GLU A 22 -3.86 10.40 -11.34
C GLU A 22 -4.46 10.03 -9.97
N PRO A 23 -4.48 10.95 -9.00
CA PRO A 23 -4.82 10.60 -7.62
C PRO A 23 -6.29 10.21 -7.40
N SER A 24 -7.16 10.53 -8.36
CA SER A 24 -8.58 10.19 -8.34
C SER A 24 -8.87 8.75 -8.77
N THR A 25 -7.96 8.14 -9.55
CA THR A 25 -8.20 6.81 -10.15
C THR A 25 -7.05 5.82 -9.95
N LYS A 26 -5.89 6.27 -9.43
CA LYS A 26 -4.70 5.45 -9.20
C LYS A 26 -4.03 5.77 -7.86
N ALA A 27 -3.53 4.73 -7.21
CA ALA A 27 -2.70 4.85 -6.00
C ALA A 27 -1.58 3.79 -6.05
N THR A 28 -0.43 4.09 -5.47
CA THR A 28 0.65 3.11 -5.27
C THR A 28 0.72 2.77 -3.79
N ILE A 29 0.50 1.51 -3.47
CA ILE A 29 0.67 0.99 -2.11
C ILE A 29 2.07 0.40 -2.03
N SER A 30 2.86 0.94 -1.11
CA SER A 30 4.26 0.57 -0.90
C SER A 30 4.46 0.04 0.51
N TRP A 31 5.30 -0.98 0.65
CA TRP A 31 5.68 -1.53 1.94
C TRP A 31 7.08 -2.13 1.89
N THR A 32 7.58 -2.48 3.06
CA THR A 32 8.90 -3.09 3.27
C THR A 32 8.78 -4.43 3.96
N THR A 33 9.63 -5.39 3.57
CA THR A 33 9.85 -6.66 4.29
C THR A 33 11.32 -6.78 4.70
N ALA A 34 11.59 -7.52 5.79
CA ALA A 34 12.96 -7.77 6.27
C ALA A 34 13.73 -8.80 5.42
N LYS A 35 13.05 -9.49 4.50
CA LYS A 35 13.60 -10.55 3.66
C LYS A 35 12.91 -10.51 2.32
N LYS A 36 13.61 -10.89 1.25
CA LYS A 36 13.14 -10.82 -0.14
C LYS A 36 11.70 -11.30 -0.35
N GLY A 37 11.36 -12.44 0.24
CA GLY A 37 10.09 -13.11 0.02
C GLY A 37 9.88 -13.57 -1.42
N SER A 38 8.68 -14.08 -1.71
CA SER A 38 8.33 -14.56 -3.06
C SER A 38 6.97 -14.07 -3.56
N LYS A 39 6.00 -13.87 -2.67
CA LYS A 39 4.66 -13.44 -3.03
C LYS A 39 4.27 -12.20 -2.25
N HIS A 40 3.93 -11.15 -2.99
CA HIS A 40 3.68 -9.81 -2.46
C HIS A 40 2.44 -9.25 -3.13
N LEU A 41 1.37 -9.00 -2.37
CA LEU A 41 0.11 -8.55 -2.94
C LEU A 41 -0.61 -7.56 -2.02
N VAL A 42 -1.49 -6.79 -2.64
CA VAL A 42 -2.49 -5.97 -1.99
C VAL A 42 -3.85 -6.57 -2.29
N ARG A 43 -4.70 -6.68 -1.28
CA ARG A 43 -6.12 -6.89 -1.45
C ARG A 43 -6.86 -5.62 -1.07
N TYR A 44 -7.78 -5.16 -1.92
CA TYR A 44 -8.50 -3.91 -1.70
C TYR A 44 -9.95 -3.98 -2.18
N SER A 45 -10.83 -3.23 -1.52
CA SER A 45 -12.23 -3.08 -1.91
C SER A 45 -12.86 -1.81 -1.34
N VAL A 46 -13.99 -1.41 -1.94
CA VAL A 46 -14.92 -0.47 -1.29
C VAL A 46 -15.73 -1.30 -0.31
N ARG A 47 -15.40 -1.20 0.98
CA ARG A 47 -16.01 -2.02 2.02
C ARG A 47 -17.50 -1.69 2.16
N SER A 48 -18.39 -2.69 2.13
CA SER A 48 -19.82 -2.50 2.44
C SER A 48 -20.17 -2.78 3.91
N SER A 49 -19.44 -3.66 4.61
CA SER A 49 -19.47 -3.89 6.07
C SER A 49 -18.73 -5.21 6.36
N GLY A 50 -17.96 -5.29 7.45
CA GLY A 50 -17.32 -6.54 7.90
C GLY A 50 -15.79 -6.52 7.95
N LYS A 51 -15.17 -7.18 8.94
CA LYS A 51 -13.71 -7.12 9.23
C LYS A 51 -12.82 -7.71 8.13
N SER A 52 -13.38 -8.54 7.24
CA SER A 52 -12.63 -9.23 6.18
C SER A 52 -12.72 -8.49 4.84
N LEU A 53 -11.62 -8.50 4.07
CA LEU A 53 -11.58 -8.05 2.68
C LEU A 53 -11.78 -9.21 1.69
N GLU A 54 -12.29 -10.36 2.16
CA GLU A 54 -12.64 -11.50 1.30
C GLU A 54 -13.47 -11.08 0.09
N GLY A 55 -13.12 -11.63 -1.08
CA GLY A 55 -13.72 -11.24 -2.37
C GLY A 55 -13.23 -9.90 -2.94
N GLY A 56 -12.43 -9.12 -2.20
CA GLY A 56 -11.81 -7.90 -2.71
C GLY A 56 -10.81 -8.15 -3.84
N THR A 57 -10.61 -7.13 -4.68
CA THR A 57 -9.66 -7.16 -5.80
C THR A 57 -8.24 -7.38 -5.30
N VAL A 58 -7.49 -8.22 -6.00
CA VAL A 58 -6.08 -8.52 -5.69
C VAL A 58 -5.19 -7.88 -6.72
N GLN A 59 -4.15 -7.20 -6.25
CA GLN A 59 -3.09 -6.64 -7.07
C GLN A 59 -1.74 -7.13 -6.57
N GLU A 60 -1.03 -7.91 -7.39
CA GLU A 60 0.36 -8.27 -7.09
C GLU A 60 1.28 -7.06 -7.22
N ALA A 61 2.32 -7.03 -6.39
CA ALA A 61 3.36 -6.02 -6.46
C ALA A 61 4.14 -6.15 -7.77
N GLN A 62 4.05 -5.12 -8.62
CA GLN A 62 4.71 -5.12 -9.93
C GLN A 62 6.17 -4.68 -9.84
N ARG A 63 6.58 -4.08 -8.72
CA ARG A 63 7.97 -3.67 -8.48
C ARG A 63 8.43 -4.11 -7.11
N ASN A 64 9.47 -4.94 -7.08
CA ASN A 64 10.08 -5.47 -5.87
C ASN A 64 11.60 -5.29 -5.97
N GLY A 65 12.31 -5.16 -4.85
CA GLY A 65 13.76 -5.08 -4.87
C GLY A 65 14.39 -4.81 -3.51
N ALA A 66 15.68 -5.07 -3.39
CA ALA A 66 16.42 -4.67 -2.19
C ALA A 66 16.57 -3.15 -2.17
N TYR A 67 16.52 -2.55 -0.98
CA TYR A 67 16.95 -1.17 -0.82
C TYR A 67 18.46 -1.07 -1.07
N SER A 68 18.88 -0.06 -1.84
CA SER A 68 20.29 0.21 -2.08
C SER A 68 20.98 0.60 -0.77
N GLY A 69 22.03 -0.15 -0.40
CA GLY A 69 22.81 0.12 0.83
C GLY A 69 22.11 -0.29 2.12
N ALA A 70 21.03 -1.08 2.05
CA ALA A 70 20.38 -1.65 3.21
C ALA A 70 20.83 -3.10 3.46
N ASP A 71 20.86 -3.52 4.72
CA ASP A 71 21.29 -4.85 5.14
C ASP A 71 20.15 -5.89 5.06
N GLY A 72 19.55 -5.98 3.87
CA GLY A 72 18.61 -7.05 3.54
C GLY A 72 17.13 -6.68 3.55
N GLU A 73 16.74 -5.42 3.74
CA GLU A 73 15.35 -4.99 3.54
C GLU A 73 14.96 -4.88 2.06
N TYR A 74 13.70 -5.23 1.77
CA TYR A 74 13.15 -5.23 0.42
C TYR A 74 11.90 -4.36 0.34
N TYR A 75 11.83 -3.52 -0.68
CA TYR A 75 10.63 -2.76 -1.01
C TYR A 75 9.73 -3.54 -1.96
N HIS A 76 8.44 -3.24 -1.86
CA HIS A 76 7.40 -3.78 -2.73
C HIS A 76 6.41 -2.67 -3.08
N HIS A 77 6.00 -2.59 -4.34
CA HIS A 77 5.04 -1.60 -4.82
C HIS A 77 3.96 -2.28 -5.65
N ALA A 78 2.71 -2.07 -5.25
CA ALA A 78 1.53 -2.42 -6.01
C ALA A 78 0.83 -1.13 -6.43
N ARG A 79 0.85 -0.81 -7.72
CA ARG A 79 -0.01 0.24 -8.29
C ARG A 79 -1.38 -0.35 -8.57
N VAL A 80 -2.40 0.22 -7.94
CA VAL A 80 -3.81 -0.07 -8.19
C VAL A 80 -4.39 1.02 -9.09
N SER A 81 -5.31 0.63 -9.97
CA SER A 81 -5.92 1.52 -10.98
C SER A 81 -7.41 1.23 -11.16
N GLY A 82 -8.10 2.10 -11.91
CA GLY A 82 -9.54 1.98 -12.11
C GLY A 82 -10.34 2.29 -10.84
N LEU A 83 -9.74 3.02 -9.90
CA LEU A 83 -10.41 3.45 -8.68
C LEU A 83 -11.45 4.52 -9.02
N LYS A 84 -12.53 4.55 -8.25
CA LYS A 84 -13.53 5.62 -8.34
C LYS A 84 -12.99 6.86 -7.60
N PRO A 85 -13.17 8.08 -8.14
CA PRO A 85 -12.88 9.32 -7.42
C PRO A 85 -13.67 9.43 -6.12
N SER A 86 -13.20 10.24 -5.17
CA SER A 86 -13.89 10.52 -3.89
C SER A 86 -14.35 9.26 -3.13
N THR A 87 -13.60 8.17 -3.24
CA THR A 87 -14.03 6.86 -2.72
C THR A 87 -13.00 6.33 -1.73
N THR A 88 -13.49 5.91 -0.56
CA THR A 88 -12.67 5.27 0.46
C THR A 88 -12.50 3.79 0.12
N TYR A 89 -11.25 3.42 -0.17
CA TYR A 89 -10.85 2.03 -0.34
C TYR A 89 -10.19 1.52 0.93
N HIS A 90 -10.59 0.34 1.35
CA HIS A 90 -9.91 -0.41 2.39
C HIS A 90 -8.94 -1.39 1.74
N PHE A 91 -7.80 -1.61 2.37
CA PHE A 91 -6.78 -2.51 1.86
C PHE A 91 -6.04 -3.25 2.98
N GLU A 92 -5.57 -4.45 2.65
CA GLU A 92 -4.54 -5.16 3.41
C GLU A 92 -3.38 -5.49 2.48
N VAL A 93 -2.19 -5.54 3.05
CA VAL A 93 -0.97 -5.93 2.37
C VAL A 93 -0.58 -7.31 2.86
N GLU A 94 -0.20 -8.20 1.95
CA GLU A 94 0.26 -9.55 2.28
C GLU A 94 1.65 -9.79 1.67
N SER A 95 2.53 -10.40 2.46
CA SER A 95 3.80 -10.95 1.97
C SER A 95 4.01 -12.34 2.54
N ASP A 96 4.09 -13.34 1.67
CA ASP A 96 4.24 -14.76 2.00
C ASP A 96 3.27 -15.23 3.12
N GLY A 97 1.99 -14.88 3.00
CA GLY A 97 0.93 -15.24 3.96
C GLY A 97 0.90 -14.41 5.26
N LYS A 98 1.83 -13.48 5.46
CA LYS A 98 1.80 -12.51 6.57
C LYS A 98 1.08 -11.24 6.14
N LYS A 99 0.07 -10.85 6.91
CA LYS A 99 -0.81 -9.72 6.60
C LYS A 99 -0.55 -8.51 7.49
N SER A 100 -0.75 -7.32 6.92
CA SER A 100 -0.92 -6.10 7.70
C SER A 100 -2.31 -6.06 8.37
N PRO A 101 -2.55 -5.12 9.31
CA PRO A 101 -3.90 -4.68 9.61
C PRO A 101 -4.61 -4.15 8.37
N VAL A 102 -5.95 -4.11 8.40
CA VAL A 102 -6.74 -3.42 7.38
C VAL A 102 -6.59 -1.91 7.58
N MET A 103 -6.14 -1.23 6.54
CA MET A 103 -5.99 0.22 6.46
C MET A 103 -6.94 0.79 5.41
N HIS A 104 -7.00 2.11 5.28
CA HIS A 104 -7.79 2.74 4.23
C HIS A 104 -7.11 3.99 3.68
N PHE A 105 -7.52 4.36 2.46
CA PHE A 105 -7.22 5.66 1.86
C PHE A 105 -8.44 6.12 1.06
N THR A 106 -8.51 7.42 0.80
CA THR A 106 -9.56 8.02 -0.02
C THR A 106 -8.91 8.58 -1.28
N THR A 107 -9.44 8.23 -2.44
CA THR A 107 -9.01 8.80 -3.71
C THR A 107 -9.35 10.29 -3.78
N ALA A 108 -8.55 11.04 -4.53
CA ALA A 108 -8.85 12.44 -4.77
C ALA A 108 -10.21 12.60 -5.49
N PRO A 109 -10.88 13.74 -5.30
CA PRO A 109 -12.03 14.10 -6.12
C PRO A 109 -11.67 14.23 -7.60
N SER A 110 -12.67 14.12 -8.47
CA SER A 110 -12.56 14.39 -9.91
C SER A 110 -13.13 15.75 -10.31
N ASP A 111 -13.58 16.54 -9.34
CA ASP A 111 -14.05 17.90 -9.50
C ASP A 111 -13.12 18.89 -8.78
N ASP A 112 -13.32 20.17 -9.06
CA ASP A 112 -12.60 21.26 -8.43
C ASP A 112 -13.30 21.61 -7.11
N ARG A 113 -12.76 21.11 -5.99
CA ARG A 113 -13.24 21.38 -4.64
C ARG A 113 -12.09 21.70 -3.72
N GLU A 114 -12.37 22.47 -2.68
CA GLU A 114 -11.38 22.78 -1.64
C GLU A 114 -10.86 21.50 -0.97
N PHE A 115 -9.55 21.44 -0.74
CA PHE A 115 -8.91 20.38 0.02
C PHE A 115 -7.84 20.98 0.93
N ARG A 116 -7.42 20.17 1.91
CA ARG A 116 -6.36 20.54 2.85
C ARG A 116 -5.17 19.62 2.63
N LEU A 117 -3.99 20.22 2.51
CA LEU A 117 -2.72 19.52 2.44
C LEU A 117 -1.97 19.78 3.75
N LEU A 118 -1.57 18.71 4.44
CA LEU A 118 -0.58 18.82 5.50
C LEU A 118 0.80 18.82 4.82
N PHE A 119 1.58 19.88 5.05
CA PHE A 119 2.95 20.02 4.56
C PHE A 119 3.86 20.41 5.73
N GLY A 120 5.11 19.96 5.70
CA GLY A 120 6.12 20.21 6.74
C GLY A 120 7.48 19.66 6.36
#